data_AF-A0A7L2EYN5-F1
#
_entry.id   AF-A0A7L2EYN5-F1
#
_cell.length_a   1.000
_cell.length_b   1.000
_cell.length_c   1.000
_cell.angle_alpha   90.00
_cell.angle_beta   90.00
_cell.angle_gamma   90.00
#
_symmetry.space_group_name_H-M   'P 1'
#
loop_
_entity.id
_entity.type
_entity.pdbx_description
1 polymer ?
#
loop_
_entity_poly.entity_id
_entity_poly.type
_entity_poly.pdbx_seq_one_letter_code
_entity_poly.pdbx_strand_id
1 'polypeptide(L)'
;RESSTNILDNLLSRMEQYANNLEELVEERTQAYLEEKRKAEALLYQILPHSVAEQLKRGETVQAEAFDSVTIYFSDIVGFTALSAQSTPMQVVTLLNDLYTCFDAIIDNFDVYKVETIGDAYMVVSGLPVRNGKLHAREVARMALALLDAVRSFRIRHRPRERLELRIGIH
;
A
#
# COMPACT_ATOMS: atom_id res chain seq x y z
N ARG A 1 57.03 -31.58 -29.84
CA ARG A 1 55.62 -32.01 -29.72
C ARG A 1 54.99 -31.69 -28.35
N GLU A 2 55.74 -31.10 -27.39
CA GLU A 2 55.23 -30.81 -26.02
C GLU A 2 54.68 -29.38 -25.82
N SER A 3 54.95 -28.44 -26.74
CA SER A 3 54.50 -27.05 -26.61
C SER A 3 53.01 -26.83 -26.91
N SER A 4 52.35 -27.69 -27.69
CA SER A 4 50.93 -27.51 -28.04
C SER A 4 49.99 -27.90 -26.89
N THR A 5 50.38 -28.88 -26.08
CA THR A 5 49.59 -29.37 -24.94
C THR A 5 49.47 -28.31 -23.85
N ASN A 6 50.57 -27.63 -23.54
CA ASN A 6 50.62 -26.58 -22.50
C ASN A 6 49.80 -25.31 -22.88
N ILE A 7 49.72 -24.98 -24.18
CA ILE A 7 48.91 -23.86 -24.67
C ILE A 7 47.41 -24.21 -24.65
N LEU A 8 47.08 -25.44 -25.05
CA LEU A 8 45.69 -25.91 -25.04
C LEU A 8 45.14 -25.95 -23.61
N ASP A 9 45.92 -26.45 -22.65
CA ASP A 9 45.54 -26.51 -21.23
C ASP A 9 45.37 -25.10 -20.62
N ASN A 10 46.21 -24.14 -21.01
CA ASN A 10 46.06 -22.74 -20.59
C ASN A 10 44.78 -22.10 -21.15
N LEU A 11 44.47 -22.36 -22.42
CA LEU A 11 43.24 -21.88 -23.05
C LEU A 11 41.99 -22.50 -22.41
N LEU A 12 42.02 -23.81 -22.13
CA LEU A 12 40.96 -24.53 -21.41
C LEU A 12 40.74 -23.94 -20.01
N SER A 13 41.80 -23.76 -19.23
CA SER A 13 41.72 -23.17 -17.89
C SER A 13 41.17 -21.74 -17.90
N ARG A 14 41.56 -20.92 -18.89
CA ARG A 14 40.98 -19.58 -19.07
C ARG A 14 39.50 -19.64 -19.43
N MET A 15 39.09 -20.53 -20.34
CA MET A 15 37.68 -20.70 -20.69
C MET A 15 36.83 -21.14 -19.50
N GLU A 16 37.33 -22.06 -18.67
CA GLU A 16 36.68 -22.47 -17.42
C GLU A 16 36.56 -21.30 -16.44
N GLN A 17 37.62 -20.51 -16.25
CA GLN A 17 37.55 -19.30 -15.42
C GLN A 17 36.53 -18.29 -15.95
N TYR A 18 36.48 -18.05 -17.27
CA TYR A 18 35.48 -17.16 -17.86
C TYR A 18 34.06 -17.69 -17.68
N ALA A 19 33.83 -19.00 -17.81
CA ALA A 19 32.53 -19.62 -17.59
C ALA A 19 32.08 -19.46 -16.14
N ASN A 20 32.94 -19.78 -15.18
CA ASN A 20 32.64 -19.65 -13.74
C ASN A 20 32.38 -18.18 -13.35
N ASN A 21 33.20 -17.24 -13.82
CA ASN A 21 33.01 -15.83 -13.55
C ASN A 21 31.71 -15.30 -14.18
N LEU A 22 31.33 -15.81 -15.36
CA LEU A 22 30.08 -15.44 -16.01
C LEU A 22 28.87 -16.00 -15.26
N GLU A 23 28.95 -17.25 -14.79
CA GLU A 23 27.91 -17.84 -13.94
C GLU A 23 27.72 -17.04 -12.65
N GLU A 24 28.81 -16.71 -11.95
CA GLU A 24 28.78 -15.88 -10.74
C GLU A 24 28.18 -14.49 -11.02
N LEU A 25 28.59 -13.84 -12.11
CA LEU A 25 28.04 -12.54 -12.50
C LEU A 25 26.56 -12.62 -12.89
N VAL A 26 26.14 -13.69 -13.57
CA VAL A 26 24.73 -13.92 -13.92
C VAL A 26 23.91 -14.14 -12.65
N GLU A 27 24.42 -14.90 -11.69
CA GLU A 27 23.75 -15.14 -10.41
C GLU A 27 23.59 -13.84 -9.62
N GLU A 28 24.66 -13.05 -9.49
CA GLU A 28 24.65 -11.75 -8.81
C GLU A 28 23.62 -10.79 -9.47
N ARG A 29 23.65 -10.68 -10.80
CA ARG A 29 22.71 -9.83 -11.56
C ARG A 29 21.27 -10.31 -11.42
N THR A 30 21.05 -11.62 -11.41
CA THR A 30 19.72 -12.21 -11.24
C THR A 30 19.19 -11.91 -9.84
N GLN A 31 20.01 -12.00 -8.80
CA GLN A 31 19.61 -11.64 -7.44
C GLN A 31 19.27 -10.16 -7.31
N ALA A 32 20.12 -9.27 -7.81
CA ALA A 32 19.86 -7.84 -7.79
C ALA A 32 18.56 -7.48 -8.54
N TYR A 33 18.31 -8.11 -9.70
CA TYR A 33 17.07 -7.95 -10.44
C TYR A 33 15.85 -8.43 -9.63
N LEU A 34 15.93 -9.59 -8.98
CA LEU A 34 14.84 -10.12 -8.17
C LEU A 34 14.54 -9.23 -6.95
N GLU A 35 15.57 -8.65 -6.32
CA GLU A 35 15.39 -7.69 -5.23
C GLU A 35 14.67 -6.42 -5.69
N GLU A 36 15.11 -5.85 -6.81
CA GLU A 36 14.52 -4.62 -7.33
C GLU A 36 13.09 -4.85 -7.82
N LYS A 37 12.86 -5.99 -8.49
CA LYS A 37 11.52 -6.44 -8.87
C LYS A 37 10.59 -6.55 -7.65
N ARG A 38 11.06 -7.15 -6.55
CA ARG A 38 10.27 -7.30 -5.32
C ARG A 38 9.90 -5.96 -4.71
N LYS A 39 10.82 -4.99 -4.67
CA LYS A 39 10.55 -3.63 -4.18
C LYS A 39 9.52 -2.93 -5.06
N ALA A 40 9.68 -3.02 -6.38
CA ALA A 40 8.75 -2.43 -7.34
C ALA A 40 7.33 -3.04 -7.21
N GLU A 41 7.23 -4.36 -7.08
CA GLU A 41 5.95 -5.04 -6.86
C GLU A 41 5.31 -4.66 -5.52
N ALA A 42 6.09 -4.58 -4.44
CA ALA A 42 5.57 -4.17 -3.13
C ALA A 42 4.98 -2.75 -3.17
N LEU A 43 5.65 -1.81 -3.86
CA LEU A 43 5.13 -0.45 -4.06
C LEU A 43 3.87 -0.44 -4.93
N LEU A 44 3.82 -1.27 -5.97
CA LEU A 44 2.65 -1.36 -6.85
C LEU A 44 1.39 -1.81 -6.06
N TYR A 45 1.52 -2.79 -5.17
CA TYR A 45 0.41 -3.26 -4.34
C TYR A 45 -0.01 -2.30 -3.23
N GLN A 46 0.84 -1.33 -2.87
CA GLN A 46 0.46 -0.25 -1.95
C GLN A 46 -0.45 0.78 -2.64
N ILE A 47 -0.38 0.90 -3.97
CA ILE A 47 -1.15 1.88 -4.75
C ILE A 47 -2.41 1.24 -5.35
N LEU A 48 -2.32 -0.01 -5.78
CA LEU A 48 -3.38 -0.69 -6.51
C LEU A 48 -3.79 -2.00 -5.84
N PRO A 49 -5.09 -2.37 -5.95
CA PRO A 49 -5.54 -3.73 -5.67
C PRO A 49 -4.68 -4.79 -6.37
N HIS A 50 -4.41 -5.91 -5.68
CA HIS A 50 -3.63 -7.02 -6.24
C HIS A 50 -4.15 -7.50 -7.60
N SER A 51 -5.47 -7.64 -7.76
CA SER A 51 -6.08 -8.07 -9.03
C SER A 51 -5.81 -7.10 -10.18
N VAL A 52 -5.83 -5.80 -9.91
CA VAL A 52 -5.57 -4.73 -10.88
C VAL A 52 -4.08 -4.66 -11.21
N ALA A 53 -3.22 -4.75 -10.20
CA ALA A 53 -1.77 -4.77 -10.37
C ALA A 53 -1.30 -5.95 -11.25
N GLU A 54 -1.85 -7.15 -11.05
CA GLU A 54 -1.51 -8.33 -11.87
C GLU A 54 -1.98 -8.21 -13.32
N GLN A 55 -3.14 -7.61 -13.59
CA GLN A 55 -3.59 -7.34 -14.95
C GLN A 55 -2.64 -6.37 -15.66
N LEU A 56 -2.26 -5.28 -15.00
CA LEU A 56 -1.32 -4.30 -15.56
C LEU A 56 0.06 -4.90 -15.81
N LYS A 57 0.56 -5.75 -14.91
CA LYS A 57 1.83 -6.47 -15.10
C LYS A 57 1.83 -7.38 -16.33
N ARG A 58 0.66 -7.92 -16.70
CA ARG A 58 0.47 -8.74 -17.92
C ARG A 58 0.24 -7.91 -19.18
N GLY A 59 0.21 -6.56 -19.07
CA GLY A 59 -0.11 -5.67 -20.18
C GLY A 59 -1.58 -5.69 -20.58
N GLU A 60 -2.46 -6.19 -19.69
CA GLU A 60 -3.90 -6.27 -19.93
C GLU A 60 -4.56 -4.92 -19.63
N THR A 61 -5.62 -4.59 -20.36
CA THR A 61 -6.44 -3.43 -20.05
C THR A 61 -7.34 -3.72 -18.86
N VAL A 62 -7.33 -2.86 -17.85
CA VAL A 62 -8.23 -2.95 -16.69
C VAL A 62 -9.60 -2.43 -17.11
N GLN A 63 -10.58 -3.33 -17.18
CA GLN A 63 -11.96 -2.97 -17.51
C GLN A 63 -12.70 -2.48 -16.26
N ALA A 64 -13.64 -1.57 -16.44
CA ALA A 64 -14.53 -1.16 -15.36
C ALA A 64 -15.42 -2.35 -14.94
N GLU A 65 -15.48 -2.61 -13.64
CA GLU A 65 -16.25 -3.72 -13.07
C GLU A 65 -17.36 -3.17 -12.17
N ALA A 66 -18.54 -3.77 -12.26
CA ALA A 66 -19.67 -3.48 -11.39
C ALA A 66 -19.71 -4.45 -10.20
N PHE A 67 -19.98 -3.91 -9.01
CA PHE A 67 -20.12 -4.68 -7.78
C PHE A 67 -21.49 -4.43 -7.16
N ASP A 68 -22.34 -5.45 -7.16
CA ASP A 68 -23.74 -5.35 -6.70
C ASP A 68 -23.90 -5.30 -5.17
N SER A 69 -22.88 -5.72 -4.42
CA SER A 69 -22.94 -5.86 -2.96
C SER A 69 -21.67 -5.31 -2.33
N VAL A 70 -21.72 -4.02 -2.06
CA VAL A 70 -20.66 -3.26 -1.39
C VAL A 70 -21.27 -2.40 -0.30
N THR A 71 -20.46 -1.99 0.67
CA THR A 71 -20.82 -0.92 1.60
C THR A 71 -19.68 0.07 1.66
N ILE A 72 -20.01 1.34 1.50
CA ILE A 72 -19.07 2.45 1.47
C ILE A 72 -19.15 3.17 2.82
N TYR A 73 -17.99 3.35 3.43
CA TYR A 73 -17.75 4.24 4.55
C TYR A 73 -17.12 5.53 4.04
N PHE A 74 -17.61 6.67 4.52
CA PHE A 74 -16.97 7.95 4.34
C PHE A 74 -17.00 8.74 5.65
N SER A 75 -15.92 9.45 5.95
CA SER A 75 -15.88 10.34 7.09
C SER A 75 -15.07 11.59 6.84
N ASP A 76 -15.48 12.70 7.44
CA ASP A 76 -14.78 13.99 7.43
C ASP A 76 -14.56 14.50 8.86
N ILE A 77 -13.57 15.40 9.02
CA ILE A 77 -13.27 16.02 10.31
C ILE A 77 -14.22 17.21 10.49
N VAL A 78 -15.02 17.19 11.55
CA VAL A 78 -15.94 18.28 11.84
C VAL A 78 -15.14 19.56 12.13
N GLY A 79 -15.42 20.62 11.38
CA GLY A 79 -14.76 21.92 11.55
C GLY A 79 -13.33 21.98 11.01
N PHE A 80 -12.92 21.04 10.14
CA PHE A 80 -11.58 20.99 9.58
C PHE A 80 -11.10 22.32 8.98
N THR A 81 -11.95 23.01 8.20
CA THR A 81 -11.60 24.31 7.60
C THR A 81 -11.18 25.35 8.64
N ALA A 82 -11.87 25.42 9.78
CA ALA A 82 -11.53 26.35 10.85
C ALA A 82 -10.25 25.93 11.58
N LEU A 83 -10.10 24.62 11.82
CA LEU A 83 -8.89 24.04 12.41
C LEU A 83 -7.66 24.31 11.55
N SER A 84 -7.77 24.10 10.24
CA SER A 84 -6.68 24.28 9.28
C SER A 84 -6.31 25.75 9.12
N ALA A 85 -7.29 26.66 9.14
CA ALA A 85 -7.05 28.11 9.07
C ALA A 85 -6.28 28.66 10.29
N GLN A 86 -6.39 28.00 11.45
CA GLN A 86 -5.71 28.38 12.71
C GLN A 86 -4.42 27.59 12.98
N SER A 87 -4.03 26.71 12.06
CA SER A 87 -2.86 25.85 12.19
C SER A 87 -1.85 26.19 11.10
N THR A 88 -0.55 25.99 11.38
CA THR A 88 0.45 26.08 10.31
C THR A 88 0.27 24.90 9.34
N PRO A 89 0.68 25.03 8.06
CA PRO A 89 0.59 23.92 7.11
C PRO A 89 1.23 22.64 7.63
N MET A 90 2.39 22.75 8.29
CA MET A 90 3.09 21.60 8.86
C MET A 90 2.31 20.94 10.02
N GLN A 91 1.62 21.73 10.84
CA GLN A 91 0.75 21.19 11.90
C GLN A 91 -0.45 20.44 11.34
N VAL A 92 -1.06 20.94 10.25
CA VAL A 92 -2.17 20.26 9.56
C VAL A 92 -1.70 18.93 8.97
N VAL A 93 -0.56 18.92 8.28
CA VAL A 93 0.02 17.69 7.72
C VAL A 93 0.32 16.67 8.82
N THR A 94 0.93 17.11 9.92
CA THR A 94 1.24 16.22 11.06
C THR A 94 -0.04 15.64 11.68
N LEU A 95 -1.08 16.46 11.84
CA LEU A 95 -2.38 16.01 12.34
C LEU A 95 -3.02 14.94 11.44
N LEU A 96 -3.10 15.21 10.13
CA LEU A 96 -3.70 14.26 9.19
C LEU A 96 -2.88 12.97 9.13
N ASN A 97 -1.55 13.06 9.11
CA ASN A 97 -0.68 11.89 9.09
C ASN A 97 -0.86 11.03 10.35
N ASP A 98 -0.91 11.64 11.55
CA ASP A 98 -1.15 10.91 12.79
C ASP A 98 -2.52 10.23 12.81
N LEU A 99 -3.55 10.95 12.36
CA LEU A 99 -4.92 10.44 12.33
C LEU A 99 -5.04 9.26 11.36
N TYR A 100 -4.55 9.41 10.13
CA TYR A 100 -4.62 8.37 9.12
C TYR A 100 -3.72 7.18 9.43
N THR A 101 -2.55 7.39 10.05
CA THR A 101 -1.73 6.27 10.56
C THR A 101 -2.52 5.46 11.61
N CYS A 102 -3.24 6.15 12.50
CA CYS A 102 -4.09 5.48 13.48
C CYS A 102 -5.25 4.73 12.81
N PHE A 103 -5.88 5.31 11.79
CA PHE A 103 -7.00 4.69 11.08
C PHE A 103 -6.53 3.49 10.25
N ASP A 104 -5.44 3.63 9.50
CA ASP A 104 -4.83 2.57 8.68
C ASP A 104 -4.53 1.34 9.54
N ALA A 105 -3.93 1.52 10.73
CA ALA A 105 -3.68 0.43 11.67
C ALA A 105 -4.96 -0.25 12.21
N ILE A 106 -6.09 0.46 12.27
CA ILE A 106 -7.37 -0.10 12.70
C ILE A 106 -8.01 -0.88 11.56
N ILE A 107 -8.08 -0.30 10.36
CA ILE A 107 -8.76 -0.90 9.21
C ILE A 107 -8.07 -2.18 8.73
N ASP A 108 -6.77 -2.35 8.98
CA ASP A 108 -6.02 -3.59 8.70
C ASP A 108 -6.63 -4.84 9.38
N ASN A 109 -7.47 -4.66 10.41
CA ASN A 109 -8.15 -5.75 11.11
C ASN A 109 -9.52 -6.12 10.52
N PHE A 110 -9.93 -5.46 9.44
CA PHE A 110 -11.25 -5.62 8.82
C PHE A 110 -11.10 -5.96 7.33
N ASP A 111 -12.08 -6.68 6.78
CA ASP A 111 -12.15 -6.96 5.35
C ASP A 111 -12.67 -5.73 4.59
N VAL A 112 -11.78 -4.76 4.39
CA VAL A 112 -12.07 -3.47 3.77
C VAL A 112 -10.91 -3.00 2.90
N TYR A 113 -11.21 -2.14 1.95
CA TYR A 113 -10.26 -1.50 1.05
C TYR A 113 -10.31 0.02 1.21
N LYS A 114 -9.15 0.63 1.50
CA LYS A 114 -9.01 2.10 1.56
C LYS A 114 -9.08 2.69 0.16
N VAL A 115 -9.91 3.71 -0.02
CA VAL A 115 -9.99 4.48 -1.26
C VAL A 115 -9.25 5.79 -1.06
N GLU A 116 -8.29 6.08 -1.94
CA GLU A 116 -7.52 7.32 -1.90
C GLU A 116 -8.42 8.53 -2.18
N THR A 117 -8.44 9.47 -1.24
CA THR A 117 -9.27 10.69 -1.27
C THR A 117 -8.42 11.95 -1.10
N ILE A 118 -8.99 13.10 -1.50
CA ILE A 118 -8.34 14.40 -1.34
C ILE A 118 -8.91 15.10 -0.10
N GLY A 119 -8.04 15.63 0.76
CA GLY A 119 -8.41 16.46 1.91
C GLY A 119 -8.52 15.71 3.24
N ASP A 120 -9.49 16.10 4.06
CA ASP A 120 -9.79 15.52 5.38
C ASP A 120 -10.82 14.39 5.34
N ALA A 121 -11.29 14.07 4.14
CA ALA A 121 -12.16 12.93 3.90
C ALA A 121 -11.35 11.62 3.94
N TYR A 122 -11.89 10.61 4.62
CA TYR A 122 -11.38 9.24 4.68
C TYR A 122 -12.46 8.28 4.18
N MET A 123 -12.15 7.53 3.12
CA MET A 123 -13.11 6.64 2.45
C MET A 123 -12.60 5.20 2.45
N VAL A 124 -13.49 4.28 2.79
CA VAL A 124 -13.20 2.85 2.88
C VAL A 124 -14.38 2.08 2.34
N VAL A 125 -14.14 0.95 1.67
CA VAL A 125 -15.22 0.14 1.09
C VAL A 125 -15.00 -1.34 1.40
N SER A 126 -16.07 -2.07 1.70
CA SER A 126 -16.04 -3.53 1.80
C SER A 126 -16.84 -4.17 0.68
N GLY A 127 -16.48 -5.39 0.29
CA GLY A 127 -17.04 -6.10 -0.88
C GLY A 127 -16.37 -5.75 -2.21
N LEU A 128 -15.35 -4.88 -2.18
CA LEU A 128 -14.44 -4.59 -3.28
C LEU A 128 -12.99 -4.53 -2.75
N PRO A 129 -11.97 -4.85 -3.56
CA PRO A 129 -12.05 -5.44 -4.91
C PRO A 129 -12.50 -6.92 -4.88
N VAL A 130 -12.47 -7.57 -3.71
CA VAL A 130 -12.90 -8.95 -3.51
C VAL A 130 -14.31 -8.96 -2.94
N ARG A 131 -15.23 -9.64 -3.63
CA ARG A 131 -16.62 -9.81 -3.16
C ARG A 131 -16.64 -10.70 -1.91
N ASN A 132 -17.29 -10.24 -0.85
CA ASN A 132 -17.45 -10.99 0.41
C ASN A 132 -18.91 -11.36 0.72
N GLY A 133 -19.77 -11.39 -0.31
CA GLY A 133 -21.17 -11.79 -0.19
C GLY A 133 -22.01 -10.76 0.56
N LYS A 134 -22.52 -11.12 1.74
CA LYS A 134 -23.35 -10.23 2.59
C LYS A 134 -22.59 -9.68 3.79
N LEU A 135 -21.27 -9.88 3.85
CA LEU A 135 -20.45 -9.50 4.99
C LEU A 135 -20.06 -8.02 4.96
N HIS A 136 -20.02 -7.39 3.78
CA HIS A 136 -19.57 -6.01 3.58
C HIS A 136 -20.15 -5.00 4.59
N ALA A 137 -21.46 -5.01 4.79
CA ALA A 137 -22.13 -4.09 5.71
C ALA A 137 -21.70 -4.30 7.17
N ARG A 138 -21.50 -5.57 7.57
CA ARG A 138 -21.03 -5.92 8.93
C ARG A 138 -19.60 -5.45 9.15
N GLU A 139 -18.72 -5.66 8.19
CA GLU A 139 -17.30 -5.25 8.28
C GLU A 139 -17.20 -3.74 8.43
N VAL A 140 -17.89 -2.98 7.57
CA VAL A 140 -17.90 -1.51 7.63
C VAL A 140 -18.52 -1.00 8.94
N ALA A 141 -19.63 -1.57 9.40
CA ALA A 141 -20.26 -1.15 10.64
C ALA A 141 -19.35 -1.38 11.86
N ARG A 142 -18.66 -2.52 11.94
CA ARG A 142 -17.72 -2.81 13.04
C ARG A 142 -16.49 -1.92 12.98
N MET A 143 -15.95 -1.70 11.78
CA MET A 143 -14.84 -0.78 11.55
C MET A 143 -15.21 0.64 11.98
N ALA A 144 -16.38 1.14 11.59
CA ALA A 144 -16.84 2.49 11.95
C ALA A 144 -16.91 2.69 13.47
N LEU A 145 -17.38 1.68 14.22
CA LEU A 145 -17.39 1.72 15.69
C LEU A 145 -15.96 1.76 16.27
N ALA A 146 -15.05 0.94 15.73
CA ALA A 146 -13.65 0.94 16.16
C ALA A 146 -12.95 2.29 15.91
N LEU A 147 -13.20 2.90 14.76
CA LEU A 147 -12.69 4.24 14.43
C LEU A 147 -13.25 5.31 15.37
N LEU A 148 -14.57 5.28 15.66
CA LEU A 148 -15.18 6.20 16.62
C LEU A 148 -14.55 6.09 18.01
N ASP A 149 -14.31 4.88 18.49
CA ASP A 149 -13.68 4.67 19.79
C ASP A 149 -12.23 5.15 19.82
N ALA A 150 -11.46 4.94 18.74
CA ALA A 150 -10.10 5.44 18.63
C ALA A 150 -10.05 6.98 18.65
N VAL A 151 -10.93 7.65 17.90
CA VAL A 151 -11.00 9.12 17.84
C VAL A 151 -11.24 9.75 19.20
N ARG A 152 -12.02 9.10 20.08
CA ARG A 152 -12.27 9.60 21.46
C ARG A 152 -10.98 9.79 22.27
N SER A 153 -9.99 8.93 22.02
CA SER A 153 -8.69 8.94 22.70
C SER A 153 -7.63 9.75 21.95
N PHE A 154 -7.88 10.09 20.69
CA PHE A 154 -6.95 10.82 19.84
C PHE A 154 -6.72 12.26 20.36
N ARG A 155 -5.47 12.72 20.30
CA ARG A 155 -5.05 14.04 20.76
C ARG A 155 -4.35 14.80 19.66
N ILE A 156 -4.83 16.01 19.39
CA ILE A 156 -4.19 16.93 18.44
C ILE A 156 -2.93 17.49 19.11
N ARG A 157 -1.73 17.16 18.60
CA ARG A 157 -0.45 17.50 19.25
C ARG A 157 -0.29 19.00 19.53
N HIS A 158 -0.63 19.85 18.56
CA HIS A 158 -0.52 21.31 18.69
C HIS A 158 -1.73 21.96 19.38
N ARG A 159 -2.80 21.20 19.64
CA ARG A 159 -4.04 21.68 20.30
C ARG A 159 -4.59 20.63 21.28
N PRO A 160 -3.86 20.30 22.37
CA PRO A 160 -4.18 19.15 23.21
C PRO A 160 -5.49 19.25 24.01
N ARG A 161 -6.08 20.46 24.08
CA ARG A 161 -7.37 20.72 24.75
C ARG A 161 -8.57 20.53 23.83
N GLU A 162 -8.36 20.55 22.52
CA GLU A 162 -9.41 20.30 21.54
C GLU A 162 -9.57 18.80 21.31
N ARG A 163 -10.82 18.37 21.16
CA ARG A 163 -11.14 16.99 20.80
C ARG A 163 -11.46 16.95 19.31
N LEU A 164 -10.90 15.97 18.63
CA LEU A 164 -11.26 15.72 17.24
C LEU A 164 -12.66 15.12 17.21
N GLU A 165 -13.51 15.66 16.35
CA GLU A 165 -14.84 15.11 16.08
C GLU A 165 -14.88 14.60 14.64
N LEU A 166 -15.39 13.38 14.49
CA LEU A 166 -15.52 12.72 13.20
C LEU A 166 -17.00 12.62 12.86
N ARG A 167 -17.36 13.00 11.63
CA ARG A 167 -18.68 12.73 11.07
C ARG A 167 -18.55 11.54 10.13
N ILE A 168 -19.44 10.57 10.28
CA ILE A 168 -19.41 9.30 9.56
C ILE A 168 -20.71 9.13 8.78
N GLY A 169 -20.61 8.72 7.53
CA GLY A 169 -21.70 8.19 6.74
C GLY A 169 -21.36 6.81 6.19
N ILE A 170 -22.40 5.98 6.09
CA ILE A 170 -22.32 4.62 5.56
C ILE A 170 -23.45 4.46 4.54
N HIS A 171 -23.15 3.91 3.37
CA HIS A 171 -24.11 3.61 2.31
C HIS A 171 -23.93 2.18 1.79
#